data_AF-A0A2V3VXG4-F1
#
_entry.id   AF-A0A2V3VXG4-F1
#
_cell.length_a   1.000
_cell.length_b   1.000
_cell.length_c   1.000
_cell.angle_alpha   90.00
_cell.angle_beta   90.00
_cell.angle_gamma   90.00
#
_symmetry.space_group_name_H-M   'P 1'
#
loop_
_entity.id
_entity.type
_entity.pdbx_description
1 polymer ?
#
loop_
_entity_poly.entity_id
_entity_poly.type
_entity_poly.pdbx_seq_one_letter_code
_entity_poly.pdbx_strand_id
1 'polypeptide(L)'
;MIKRMITIILLLAIFLVGCSKDETEENDAVNESEPVTKEADGSEEMEGLPNDDLQKGSENESVHALQKALIEIGYPVEETGIFDELTTWAITDIQLQQEDLAVNGVYDLAVKNVMEQILHGELQTKIGSGLEQPTNPNEFTETIENPYEILVLVNKSYALPADFEPEDLVVPNVPFPFSEDDPKKQLRQEAAHALEQLFAASKRDGLELYAQSGFRSYDRQEAIFASNVEAHGEEHANTFSARAGESEHQSGLVMDVTSQEVNFDLITDFGDTNEGKWLKDYAHEYGFIVRYPEGKENITKYQYEPWHLRYVGKKVAEEITANDLTLEEYLGAK
;
A
#
# COMPACT_ATOMS: atom_id res chain seq x y z
N MET A 1 43.34 44.73 -29.45
CA MET A 1 43.18 45.67 -28.33
C MET A 1 42.32 44.94 -27.30
N ILE A 2 42.67 44.59 -26.06
CA ILE A 2 43.70 44.85 -25.03
C ILE A 2 43.76 43.50 -24.25
N LYS A 3 44.79 42.64 -24.28
CA LYS A 3 46.07 42.56 -23.53
C LYS A 3 45.98 42.57 -21.98
N ARG A 4 46.61 41.54 -21.38
CA ARG A 4 47.31 41.43 -20.05
C ARG A 4 46.56 40.68 -18.93
N MET A 5 47.18 39.98 -17.97
CA MET A 5 48.51 39.35 -17.71
C MET A 5 48.44 38.93 -16.22
N ILE A 6 48.98 37.75 -15.84
CA ILE A 6 49.83 37.47 -14.63
C ILE A 6 49.10 37.59 -13.25
N THR A 7 49.12 36.63 -12.33
CA THR A 7 50.29 36.22 -11.52
C THR A 7 49.97 35.02 -10.60
N ILE A 8 50.97 34.16 -10.46
CA ILE A 8 51.14 33.04 -9.52
C ILE A 8 51.50 33.57 -8.12
N ILE A 9 50.91 33.03 -7.05
CA ILE A 9 51.60 32.96 -5.74
C ILE A 9 51.51 31.54 -5.20
N LEU A 10 52.70 31.02 -4.94
CA LEU A 10 53.08 29.72 -4.40
C LEU A 10 53.55 29.95 -2.95
N LEU A 11 53.09 29.15 -2.00
CA LEU A 11 53.79 28.87 -0.72
C LEU A 11 53.25 27.53 -0.18
N LEU A 12 53.97 26.42 -0.41
CA LEU A 12 54.91 25.76 0.52
C LEU A 12 54.25 25.50 1.90
N ALA A 13 53.70 24.31 2.16
CA ALA A 13 54.36 23.05 2.54
C ALA A 13 55.16 23.14 3.85
N ILE A 14 54.85 22.28 4.83
CA ILE A 14 55.75 21.25 5.39
C ILE A 14 54.96 20.31 6.32
N PHE A 15 55.10 19.02 6.02
CA PHE A 15 54.72 17.84 6.79
C PHE A 15 55.66 17.61 8.00
N LEU A 16 55.19 16.84 8.98
CA LEU A 16 55.83 15.67 9.63
C LEU A 16 55.29 15.55 11.08
N VAL A 17 54.47 14.53 11.39
CA VAL A 17 54.83 13.16 11.83
C VAL A 17 55.54 13.13 13.18
N GLY A 18 55.00 12.35 14.13
CA GLY A 18 55.80 11.81 15.23
C GLY A 18 55.02 11.32 16.45
N CYS A 19 55.00 10.01 16.62
CA CYS A 19 54.41 9.21 17.70
C CYS A 19 54.83 9.56 19.15
N SER A 20 53.99 9.17 20.12
CA SER A 20 54.27 8.06 21.07
C SER A 20 53.95 8.36 22.55
N LYS A 21 53.06 7.51 23.10
CA LYS A 21 53.02 6.82 24.40
C LYS A 21 53.17 7.51 25.78
N ASP A 22 52.27 7.02 26.63
CA ASP A 22 52.40 6.54 28.02
C ASP A 22 52.29 7.52 29.21
N GLU A 23 51.22 7.21 29.97
CA GLU A 23 51.16 6.92 31.42
C GLU A 23 51.27 8.02 32.49
N THR A 24 50.26 7.98 33.39
CA THR A 24 50.29 8.19 34.86
C THR A 24 50.56 9.62 35.35
N GLU A 25 50.00 10.15 36.44
CA GLU A 25 49.29 9.64 37.63
C GLU A 25 48.73 10.89 38.37
N GLU A 26 47.70 10.70 39.21
CA GLU A 26 47.46 11.32 40.55
C GLU A 26 47.66 12.86 40.78
N ASN A 27 46.91 13.60 41.61
CA ASN A 27 46.03 13.29 42.73
C ASN A 27 45.33 14.59 43.20
N ASP A 28 44.40 14.40 44.13
CA ASP A 28 43.89 15.34 45.15
C ASP A 28 42.94 16.47 44.74
N ALA A 29 41.90 16.85 45.49
CA ALA A 29 41.10 16.31 46.59
C ALA A 29 40.11 17.45 46.96
N VAL A 30 39.14 17.15 47.82
CA VAL A 30 38.41 18.07 48.74
C VAL A 30 36.98 18.49 48.33
N ASN A 31 36.00 17.77 48.93
CA ASN A 31 34.91 18.27 49.82
C ASN A 31 33.75 19.06 49.13
N GLU A 32 32.46 18.88 49.39
CA GLU A 32 31.69 18.65 50.62
C GLU A 32 30.33 17.96 50.33
N SER A 33 29.73 17.43 51.38
CA SER A 33 28.48 16.65 51.50
C SER A 33 27.15 17.39 51.23
N GLU A 34 26.26 16.71 50.49
CA GLU A 34 24.78 16.50 50.61
C GLU A 34 23.82 17.63 51.10
N PRO A 35 22.63 17.78 50.47
CA PRO A 35 21.51 16.87 50.77
C PRO A 35 20.62 16.45 49.58
N VAL A 36 19.93 15.32 49.82
CA VAL A 36 18.83 14.73 49.06
C VAL A 36 17.67 15.71 48.84
N THR A 37 17.21 15.84 47.59
CA THR A 37 15.79 16.07 47.28
C THR A 37 15.40 15.24 46.06
N LYS A 38 14.47 14.32 46.31
CA LYS A 38 13.77 13.51 45.33
C LYS A 38 12.61 14.36 44.82
N GLU A 39 12.72 14.91 43.61
CA GLU A 39 11.55 15.38 42.87
C GLU A 39 11.42 14.52 41.64
N ALA A 40 10.37 13.70 41.66
CA ALA A 40 9.81 13.08 40.48
C ALA A 40 9.06 14.19 39.75
N ASP A 41 9.64 14.66 38.65
CA ASP A 41 8.92 15.37 37.62
C ASP A 41 9.36 14.78 36.28
N GLY A 42 8.57 13.80 35.85
CA GLY A 42 8.63 13.21 34.53
C GLY A 42 7.22 13.28 33.99
N SER A 43 6.71 14.49 33.76
CA SER A 43 5.71 14.66 32.72
C SER A 43 6.38 14.26 31.41
N GLU A 44 6.12 13.04 30.95
CA GLU A 44 6.44 12.65 29.59
C GLU A 44 5.75 13.67 28.68
N GLU A 45 6.54 14.56 28.06
CA GLU A 45 6.07 15.35 26.94
C GLU A 45 5.61 14.37 25.88
N MET A 46 4.30 14.42 25.57
CA MET A 46 3.68 13.61 24.53
C MET A 46 4.44 13.87 23.22
N GLU A 47 5.20 12.88 22.74
CA GLU A 47 5.71 12.90 21.37
C GLU A 47 4.48 13.03 20.46
N GLY A 48 4.39 14.16 19.75
CA GLY A 48 3.24 14.45 18.89
C GLY A 48 3.08 13.42 17.77
N LEU A 49 1.91 13.43 17.16
CA LEU A 49 1.60 12.60 15.99
C LEU A 49 2.71 12.74 14.90
N PRO A 50 3.11 11.62 14.26
CA PRO A 50 4.19 11.61 13.27
C PRO A 50 3.85 12.47 12.06
N ASN A 51 4.87 12.96 11.34
CA ASN A 51 4.68 13.76 10.12
C ASN A 51 4.86 12.94 8.83
N ASP A 52 5.28 11.69 8.93
CA ASP A 52 5.48 10.80 7.79
C ASP A 52 4.16 10.20 7.34
N ASP A 53 4.02 9.94 6.03
CA ASP A 53 2.93 9.11 5.52
C ASP A 53 3.21 7.65 5.89
N LEU A 54 2.27 7.01 6.61
CA LEU A 54 2.38 5.64 7.11
C LEU A 54 1.24 4.79 6.58
N GLN A 55 1.52 3.53 6.32
CA GLN A 55 0.56 2.57 5.77
C GLN A 55 0.93 1.16 6.21
N LYS A 56 0.03 0.21 6.00
CA LYS A 56 0.23 -1.21 6.29
C LYS A 56 1.61 -1.71 5.83
N GLY A 57 2.30 -2.43 6.72
CA GLY A 57 3.66 -2.92 6.50
C GLY A 57 4.78 -1.91 6.81
N SER A 58 4.46 -0.65 7.11
CA SER A 58 5.47 0.28 7.65
C SER A 58 5.96 -0.22 9.02
N GLU A 59 7.28 -0.20 9.24
CA GLU A 59 7.90 -0.62 10.50
C GLU A 59 8.96 0.41 10.93
N ASN A 60 8.62 1.30 11.87
CA ASN A 60 9.51 2.36 12.36
C ASN A 60 8.97 3.06 13.63
N GLU A 61 9.76 3.98 14.21
CA GLU A 61 9.38 4.79 15.38
C GLU A 61 8.16 5.70 15.14
N SER A 62 7.91 6.14 13.91
CA SER A 62 6.72 6.92 13.57
C SER A 62 5.45 6.08 13.73
N VAL A 63 5.49 4.78 13.44
CA VAL A 63 4.38 3.85 13.70
C VAL A 63 4.14 3.69 15.21
N HIS A 64 5.20 3.61 16.03
CA HIS A 64 5.06 3.60 17.49
C HIS A 64 4.30 4.85 17.99
N ALA A 65 4.68 6.04 17.52
CA ALA A 65 4.00 7.29 17.87
C ALA A 65 2.52 7.29 17.46
N LEU A 66 2.21 6.80 16.26
CA LEU A 66 0.84 6.66 15.79
C LEU A 66 0.01 5.70 16.66
N GLN A 67 0.55 4.51 16.97
CA GLN A 67 -0.14 3.50 17.77
C GLN A 67 -0.41 4.01 19.19
N LYS A 68 0.53 4.74 19.81
CA LYS A 68 0.30 5.40 21.11
C LYS A 68 -0.89 6.37 21.06
N ALA A 69 -0.97 7.19 20.02
CA ALA A 69 -2.09 8.12 19.84
C ALA A 69 -3.43 7.38 19.63
N LEU A 70 -3.44 6.29 18.85
CA LEU A 70 -4.63 5.46 18.66
C LEU A 70 -5.10 4.81 19.98
N ILE A 71 -4.16 4.33 20.80
CA ILE A 71 -4.44 3.80 22.15
C ILE A 71 -5.04 4.89 23.04
N GLU A 72 -4.53 6.12 22.99
CA GLU A 72 -5.07 7.26 23.74
C GLU A 72 -6.50 7.62 23.32
N ILE A 73 -6.79 7.55 22.02
CA ILE A 73 -8.15 7.73 21.47
C ILE A 73 -9.07 6.56 21.89
N GLY A 74 -8.51 5.40 22.23
CA GLY A 74 -9.22 4.23 22.76
C GLY A 74 -9.30 3.05 21.80
N TYR A 75 -8.61 3.08 20.66
CA TYR A 75 -8.55 1.95 19.74
C TYR A 75 -7.74 0.79 20.37
N PRO A 76 -8.23 -0.46 20.26
CA PRO A 76 -7.57 -1.66 20.79
C PRO A 76 -6.39 -2.13 19.92
N VAL A 77 -5.43 -1.24 19.64
CA VAL A 77 -4.19 -1.58 18.92
C VAL A 77 -3.05 -1.88 19.91
N GLU A 78 -2.02 -2.59 19.46
CA GLU A 78 -0.80 -2.84 20.24
C GLU A 78 0.35 -1.96 19.72
N GLU A 79 1.23 -1.50 20.61
CA GLU A 79 2.41 -0.69 20.24
C GLU A 79 3.54 -1.60 19.72
N THR A 80 3.33 -2.18 18.55
CA THR A 80 4.26 -3.14 17.91
C THR A 80 5.36 -2.45 17.09
N GLY A 81 5.14 -1.19 16.71
CA GLY A 81 5.98 -0.49 15.73
C GLY A 81 5.75 -0.91 14.29
N ILE A 82 4.82 -1.85 14.06
CA ILE A 82 4.42 -2.36 12.75
C ILE A 82 3.00 -1.88 12.48
N PHE A 83 2.80 -1.25 11.32
CA PHE A 83 1.48 -0.81 10.89
C PHE A 83 0.71 -2.05 10.41
N ASP A 84 0.09 -2.73 11.37
CA ASP A 84 -0.57 -4.03 11.22
C ASP A 84 -2.06 -3.91 10.90
N GLU A 85 -2.77 -5.04 10.84
CA GLU A 85 -4.20 -5.11 10.56
C GLU A 85 -5.03 -4.25 11.52
N LEU A 86 -4.71 -4.28 12.83
CA LEU A 86 -5.46 -3.51 13.84
C LEU A 86 -5.17 -2.02 13.72
N THR A 87 -3.93 -1.63 13.44
CA THR A 87 -3.55 -0.25 13.18
C THR A 87 -4.25 0.28 11.94
N THR A 88 -4.30 -0.53 10.88
CA THR A 88 -4.95 -0.14 9.62
C THR A 88 -6.46 -0.06 9.76
N TRP A 89 -7.10 -1.01 10.46
CA TRP A 89 -8.52 -0.94 10.81
C TRP A 89 -8.85 0.34 11.58
N ALA A 90 -8.04 0.71 12.58
CA ALA A 90 -8.28 1.91 13.38
C ALA A 90 -8.22 3.19 12.53
N ILE A 91 -7.27 3.28 11.60
CA ILE A 91 -7.18 4.40 10.66
C ILE A 91 -8.37 4.43 9.71
N THR A 92 -8.76 3.30 9.13
CA THR A 92 -9.93 3.24 8.25
C THR A 92 -11.22 3.60 8.99
N ASP A 93 -11.41 3.14 10.23
CA ASP A 93 -12.59 3.50 11.04
C ASP A 93 -12.68 5.01 11.26
N ILE A 94 -11.55 5.70 11.47
CA ILE A 94 -11.49 7.17 11.55
C ILE A 94 -11.85 7.79 10.19
N GLN A 95 -11.26 7.30 9.10
CA GLN A 95 -11.49 7.83 7.74
C GLN A 95 -12.96 7.74 7.34
N LEU A 96 -13.63 6.61 7.58
CA LEU A 96 -15.05 6.38 7.28
C LEU A 96 -16.00 7.30 8.07
N GLN A 97 -15.53 7.90 9.16
CA GLN A 97 -16.30 8.86 9.95
C GLN A 97 -16.16 10.30 9.43
N GLN A 98 -15.33 10.56 8.41
CA GLN A 98 -15.07 11.89 7.87
C GLN A 98 -15.39 11.97 6.37
N GLU A 99 -16.29 12.88 5.97
CA GLU A 99 -16.70 13.04 4.57
C GLU A 99 -15.55 13.48 3.63
N ASP A 100 -14.51 14.13 4.17
CA ASP A 100 -13.41 14.73 3.40
C ASP A 100 -12.12 13.89 3.35
N LEU A 101 -12.11 12.68 3.95
CA LEU A 101 -10.94 11.81 3.96
C LEU A 101 -11.03 10.70 2.90
N ALA A 102 -9.89 10.36 2.29
CA ALA A 102 -9.78 9.16 1.49
C ALA A 102 -9.83 7.94 2.42
N VAL A 103 -10.69 6.96 2.10
CA VAL A 103 -10.85 5.73 2.90
C VAL A 103 -9.90 4.65 2.37
N ASN A 104 -8.62 4.76 2.69
CA ASN A 104 -7.55 3.96 2.10
C ASN A 104 -6.67 3.21 3.13
N GLY A 105 -6.92 3.42 4.43
CA GLY A 105 -6.13 2.85 5.53
C GLY A 105 -4.73 3.47 5.67
N VAL A 106 -4.45 4.55 4.94
CA VAL A 106 -3.17 5.27 4.98
C VAL A 106 -3.27 6.42 5.98
N TYR A 107 -2.31 6.51 6.88
CA TYR A 107 -2.11 7.69 7.71
C TYR A 107 -1.31 8.72 6.91
N ASP A 108 -1.95 9.82 6.54
CA ASP A 108 -1.35 10.96 5.86
C ASP A 108 -1.58 12.26 6.65
N LEU A 109 -1.15 13.40 6.09
CA LEU A 109 -1.38 14.71 6.72
C LEU A 109 -2.86 15.02 6.98
N ALA A 110 -3.79 14.53 6.16
CA ALA A 110 -5.21 14.76 6.34
C ALA A 110 -5.73 13.96 7.55
N VAL A 111 -5.37 12.68 7.65
CA VAL A 111 -5.67 11.83 8.81
C VAL A 111 -5.04 12.41 10.09
N LYS A 112 -3.78 12.87 10.03
CA LYS A 112 -3.09 13.54 11.14
C LYS A 112 -3.90 14.70 11.70
N ASN A 113 -4.35 15.62 10.85
CA ASN A 113 -5.11 16.80 11.27
C ASN A 113 -6.44 16.43 11.94
N VAL A 114 -7.09 15.34 11.50
CA VAL A 114 -8.30 14.81 12.13
C VAL A 114 -7.99 14.19 13.48
N MET A 115 -6.94 13.38 13.58
CA MET A 115 -6.52 12.77 14.85
C MET A 115 -6.11 13.81 15.90
N GLU A 116 -5.44 14.90 15.50
CA GLU A 116 -5.13 16.03 16.39
C GLU A 116 -6.40 16.67 16.97
N GLN A 117 -7.44 16.85 16.16
CA GLN A 117 -8.73 17.37 16.63
C GLN A 117 -9.41 16.40 17.61
N ILE A 118 -9.31 15.09 17.36
CA ILE A 118 -9.86 14.07 18.27
C ILE A 118 -9.12 14.09 19.62
N LEU A 119 -7.78 14.10 19.60
CA LEU A 119 -6.93 14.13 20.81
C LEU A 119 -7.16 15.40 21.64
N HIS A 120 -7.39 16.55 20.98
CA HIS A 120 -7.73 17.81 21.65
C HIS A 120 -9.21 17.89 22.09
N GLY A 121 -10.03 16.89 21.77
CA GLY A 121 -11.46 16.84 22.10
C GLY A 121 -12.33 17.78 21.26
N GLU A 122 -11.80 18.32 20.17
CA GLU A 122 -12.52 19.18 19.21
C GLU A 122 -13.45 18.37 18.30
N LEU A 123 -13.08 17.11 18.05
CA LEU A 123 -13.86 16.16 17.26
C LEU A 123 -14.15 14.90 18.09
N GLN A 124 -15.32 14.31 17.89
CA GLN A 124 -15.70 13.04 18.53
C GLN A 124 -15.58 11.92 17.50
N THR A 125 -14.98 10.81 17.90
CA THR A 125 -14.99 9.56 17.14
C THR A 125 -15.70 8.48 17.95
N LYS A 126 -16.35 7.56 17.26
CA LYS A 126 -16.94 6.37 17.87
C LYS A 126 -16.27 5.14 17.27
N ILE A 127 -15.47 4.47 18.09
CA ILE A 127 -14.72 3.27 17.69
C ILE A 127 -15.67 2.22 17.12
N GLY A 128 -15.33 1.74 15.93
CA GLY A 128 -16.05 0.72 15.18
C GLY A 128 -17.35 1.20 14.54
N SER A 129 -17.56 2.52 14.42
CA SER A 129 -18.77 3.07 13.81
C SER A 129 -18.67 3.29 12.31
N GLY A 130 -17.45 3.49 11.80
CA GLY A 130 -17.15 3.48 10.38
C GLY A 130 -16.89 2.06 9.88
N LEU A 131 -16.11 1.27 10.63
CA LEU A 131 -15.78 -0.12 10.30
C LEU A 131 -15.88 -1.01 11.53
N GLU A 132 -16.76 -2.02 11.51
CA GLU A 132 -16.98 -2.90 12.67
C GLU A 132 -15.67 -3.53 13.18
N GLN A 133 -15.57 -3.70 14.50
CA GLN A 133 -14.34 -4.25 15.08
C GLN A 133 -14.15 -5.71 14.63
N PRO A 134 -12.92 -6.06 14.21
CA PRO A 134 -12.55 -7.42 13.86
C PRO A 134 -12.93 -8.50 14.91
N THR A 135 -13.56 -9.60 14.47
CA THR A 135 -13.88 -10.77 15.32
C THR A 135 -13.36 -12.06 14.69
N ASN A 136 -12.38 -12.67 15.35
CA ASN A 136 -11.56 -13.77 14.84
C ASN A 136 -12.40 -14.97 14.26
N PRO A 137 -12.23 -15.34 12.98
CA PRO A 137 -13.09 -16.29 12.28
C PRO A 137 -12.53 -17.72 12.26
N ASN A 138 -13.43 -18.69 12.04
CA ASN A 138 -13.06 -20.09 11.85
C ASN A 138 -13.89 -20.67 10.69
N GLU A 139 -13.40 -20.48 9.46
CA GLU A 139 -13.53 -21.39 8.32
C GLU A 139 -12.43 -21.03 7.30
N PHE A 140 -12.10 -21.95 6.39
CA PHE A 140 -10.79 -22.07 5.68
C PHE A 140 -10.29 -20.87 4.85
N THR A 141 -11.01 -19.76 4.80
CA THR A 141 -10.60 -18.48 4.21
C THR A 141 -10.95 -17.39 5.24
N GLU A 142 -9.96 -16.64 5.72
CA GLU A 142 -10.16 -15.58 6.70
C GLU A 142 -10.90 -14.41 6.04
N THR A 143 -12.04 -14.01 6.61
CA THR A 143 -12.74 -12.81 6.14
C THR A 143 -11.94 -11.58 6.54
N ILE A 144 -11.62 -10.76 5.56
CA ILE A 144 -10.87 -9.52 5.70
C ILE A 144 -11.71 -8.53 6.50
N GLU A 145 -11.09 -8.01 7.56
CA GLU A 145 -11.77 -7.15 8.52
C GLU A 145 -11.76 -5.69 8.05
N ASN A 146 -10.75 -5.30 7.27
CA ASN A 146 -10.64 -3.98 6.65
C ASN A 146 -10.54 -4.07 5.12
N PRO A 147 -11.68 -4.14 4.42
CA PRO A 147 -11.70 -4.33 2.98
C PRO A 147 -11.33 -3.06 2.18
N TYR A 148 -11.22 -1.90 2.84
CA TYR A 148 -10.91 -0.62 2.22
C TYR A 148 -9.41 -0.32 2.09
N GLU A 149 -8.53 -1.16 2.64
CA GLU A 149 -7.08 -0.95 2.54
C GLU A 149 -6.60 -1.04 1.10
N ILE A 150 -5.72 -0.12 0.67
CA ILE A 150 -5.09 -0.22 -0.67
C ILE A 150 -4.25 -1.48 -0.80
N LEU A 151 -3.63 -1.93 0.30
CA LEU A 151 -2.83 -3.16 0.36
C LEU A 151 -3.62 -4.39 0.83
N VAL A 152 -4.96 -4.34 0.78
CA VAL A 152 -5.80 -5.48 1.11
C VAL A 152 -5.34 -6.73 0.33
N LEU A 153 -4.94 -7.79 1.03
CA LEU A 153 -4.56 -9.04 0.40
C LEU A 153 -5.81 -9.86 0.19
N VAL A 154 -6.28 -9.95 -1.06
CA VAL A 154 -7.46 -10.75 -1.42
C VAL A 154 -6.96 -11.94 -2.23
N ASN A 155 -7.16 -13.16 -1.73
CA ASN A 155 -6.73 -14.37 -2.40
C ASN A 155 -7.51 -15.58 -1.87
N LYS A 156 -7.03 -16.80 -2.14
CA LYS A 156 -7.69 -18.05 -1.70
C LYS A 156 -7.64 -18.29 -0.18
N SER A 157 -6.92 -17.46 0.57
CA SER A 157 -6.79 -17.52 2.02
C SER A 157 -7.45 -16.33 2.72
N TYR A 158 -7.69 -15.23 2.01
CA TYR A 158 -8.27 -14.00 2.53
C TYR A 158 -9.40 -13.51 1.62
N ALA A 159 -10.63 -13.52 2.13
CA ALA A 159 -11.83 -13.14 1.38
C ALA A 159 -12.38 -11.80 1.84
N LEU A 160 -12.79 -10.96 0.89
CA LEU A 160 -13.58 -9.77 1.19
C LEU A 160 -14.97 -10.15 1.73
N PRO A 161 -15.56 -9.32 2.61
CA PRO A 161 -16.93 -9.51 3.09
C PRO A 161 -17.92 -9.58 1.92
N ALA A 162 -19.00 -10.35 2.09
CA ALA A 162 -19.98 -10.58 1.04
C ALA A 162 -20.75 -9.31 0.64
N ASP A 163 -20.94 -8.40 1.60
CA ASP A 163 -21.62 -7.12 1.45
C ASP A 163 -20.68 -5.95 1.13
N PHE A 164 -19.37 -6.21 1.00
CA PHE A 164 -18.41 -5.16 0.69
C PHE A 164 -18.49 -4.73 -0.78
N GLU A 165 -18.77 -3.44 -0.97
CA GLU A 165 -18.70 -2.70 -2.22
C GLU A 165 -18.03 -1.34 -1.93
N PRO A 166 -16.94 -0.96 -2.63
CA PRO A 166 -16.30 0.32 -2.38
C PRO A 166 -17.23 1.50 -2.69
N GLU A 167 -17.24 2.52 -1.82
CA GLU A 167 -18.11 3.69 -1.99
C GLU A 167 -17.59 4.69 -3.04
N ASP A 168 -16.30 4.61 -3.39
CA ASP A 168 -15.56 5.56 -4.25
C ASP A 168 -15.37 5.06 -5.69
N LEU A 169 -16.27 4.19 -6.16
CA LEU A 169 -16.21 3.61 -7.52
C LEU A 169 -16.54 4.66 -8.60
N VAL A 170 -15.60 4.87 -9.53
CA VAL A 170 -15.72 5.77 -10.68
C VAL A 170 -15.27 5.08 -11.96
N VAL A 171 -15.77 5.56 -13.11
CA VAL A 171 -15.30 5.10 -14.43
C VAL A 171 -14.07 5.93 -14.83
N PRO A 172 -12.87 5.34 -14.99
CA PRO A 172 -11.68 6.05 -15.44
C PRO A 172 -11.87 6.51 -16.90
N ASN A 173 -11.29 7.67 -17.22
CA ASN A 173 -11.27 8.24 -18.57
C ASN A 173 -10.21 7.58 -19.47
N VAL A 174 -10.40 6.28 -19.72
CA VAL A 174 -9.55 5.44 -20.58
C VAL A 174 -10.40 4.72 -21.64
N PRO A 175 -9.83 4.31 -22.78
CA PRO A 175 -10.55 3.54 -23.78
C PRO A 175 -10.94 2.15 -23.26
N PHE A 176 -12.17 1.73 -23.61
CA PHE A 176 -12.70 0.37 -23.44
C PHE A 176 -13.11 -0.16 -24.83
N PRO A 177 -13.02 -1.47 -25.12
CA PRO A 177 -13.42 -2.03 -26.41
C PRO A 177 -14.95 -2.24 -26.51
N PHE A 178 -15.70 -1.71 -25.54
CA PHE A 178 -17.15 -1.80 -25.43
C PHE A 178 -17.70 -0.46 -24.87
N SER A 179 -19.00 -0.22 -25.05
CA SER A 179 -19.61 1.11 -24.81
C SER A 179 -20.70 1.11 -23.74
N GLU A 180 -21.11 -0.08 -23.32
CA GLU A 180 -22.10 -0.34 -22.30
C GLU A 180 -21.69 0.29 -20.97
N ASP A 181 -22.69 0.76 -20.23
CA ASP A 181 -22.52 1.19 -18.85
C ASP A 181 -22.61 -0.05 -17.96
N ASP A 182 -21.46 -0.51 -17.46
CA ASP A 182 -21.28 -1.78 -16.77
C ASP A 182 -20.35 -1.56 -15.57
N PRO A 183 -20.66 -2.11 -14.37
CA PRO A 183 -19.79 -2.00 -13.20
C PRO A 183 -18.34 -2.42 -13.44
N LYS A 184 -18.08 -3.32 -14.40
CA LYS A 184 -16.72 -3.70 -14.80
C LYS A 184 -15.91 -2.56 -15.44
N LYS A 185 -16.49 -1.38 -15.67
CA LYS A 185 -15.74 -0.19 -16.04
C LYS A 185 -15.18 0.55 -14.84
N GLN A 186 -15.67 0.27 -13.65
CA GLN A 186 -15.36 1.06 -12.47
C GLN A 186 -14.07 0.60 -11.78
N LEU A 187 -13.41 1.54 -11.14
CA LEU A 187 -12.32 1.35 -10.17
C LEU A 187 -12.59 2.29 -9.00
N ARG A 188 -11.97 2.01 -7.86
CA ARG A 188 -11.83 3.01 -6.81
C ARG A 188 -11.14 4.26 -7.35
N GLN A 189 -11.57 5.44 -6.93
CA GLN A 189 -11.17 6.72 -7.51
C GLN A 189 -9.65 6.91 -7.60
N GLU A 190 -8.91 6.50 -6.57
CA GLU A 190 -7.44 6.61 -6.56
C GLU A 190 -6.80 5.75 -7.66
N ALA A 191 -7.22 4.49 -7.78
CA ALA A 191 -6.77 3.57 -8.82
C ALA A 191 -7.21 4.05 -10.23
N ALA A 192 -8.40 4.63 -10.36
CA ALA A 192 -8.89 5.19 -11.61
C ALA A 192 -7.99 6.32 -12.13
N HIS A 193 -7.65 7.29 -11.29
CA HIS A 193 -6.75 8.40 -11.65
C HIS A 193 -5.33 7.92 -11.95
N ALA A 194 -4.85 6.89 -11.26
CA ALA A 194 -3.57 6.26 -11.55
C ALA A 194 -3.59 5.56 -12.92
N LEU A 195 -4.68 4.85 -13.24
CA LEU A 195 -4.85 4.16 -14.51
C LEU A 195 -4.87 5.14 -15.70
N GLU A 196 -5.54 6.29 -15.54
CA GLU A 196 -5.55 7.36 -16.54
C GLU A 196 -4.13 7.88 -16.84
N GLN A 197 -3.30 8.05 -15.81
CA GLN A 197 -1.90 8.46 -15.97
C GLN A 197 -1.07 7.38 -16.69
N LEU A 198 -1.26 6.12 -16.31
CA LEU A 198 -0.61 4.96 -16.95
C LEU A 198 -0.95 4.90 -18.45
N PHE A 199 -2.23 5.01 -18.80
CA PHE A 199 -2.69 4.98 -20.19
C PHE A 199 -2.22 6.20 -20.99
N ALA A 200 -2.16 7.38 -20.36
CA ALA A 200 -1.60 8.56 -20.99
C ALA A 200 -0.10 8.40 -21.27
N ALA A 201 0.64 7.68 -20.41
CA ALA A 201 2.05 7.41 -20.61
C ALA A 201 2.32 6.38 -21.71
N SER A 202 1.61 5.24 -21.70
CA SER A 202 1.75 4.24 -22.78
C SER A 202 1.45 4.84 -24.15
N LYS A 203 0.43 5.72 -24.23
CA LYS A 203 0.11 6.46 -25.45
C LYS A 203 1.22 7.39 -25.93
N ARG A 204 1.97 8.02 -25.02
CA ARG A 204 3.13 8.86 -25.40
C ARG A 204 4.25 8.02 -26.02
N ASP A 205 4.35 6.75 -25.62
CA ASP A 205 5.30 5.79 -26.18
C ASP A 205 4.76 5.08 -27.44
N GLY A 206 3.59 5.50 -27.93
CA GLY A 206 2.99 4.99 -29.16
C GLY A 206 2.22 3.67 -29.00
N LEU A 207 1.87 3.32 -27.77
CA LEU A 207 1.14 2.09 -27.42
C LEU A 207 -0.33 2.40 -27.10
N GLU A 208 -1.23 1.50 -27.47
CA GLU A 208 -2.67 1.67 -27.24
C GLU A 208 -3.21 0.54 -26.36
N LEU A 209 -3.36 0.86 -25.07
CA LEU A 209 -4.03 0.01 -24.08
C LEU A 209 -5.53 0.23 -24.08
N TYR A 210 -6.27 -0.81 -23.68
CA TYR A 210 -7.71 -0.80 -23.46
C TYR A 210 -8.02 -1.42 -22.10
N ALA A 211 -8.86 -0.76 -21.31
CA ALA A 211 -9.41 -1.34 -20.08
C ALA A 211 -10.52 -2.34 -20.44
N GLN A 212 -10.60 -3.46 -19.72
CA GLN A 212 -11.49 -4.57 -20.06
C GLN A 212 -12.41 -5.02 -18.91
N SER A 213 -11.87 -5.20 -17.70
CA SER A 213 -12.65 -5.56 -16.50
C SER A 213 -12.03 -5.00 -15.22
N GLY A 214 -12.74 -4.07 -14.59
CA GLY A 214 -12.46 -3.50 -13.28
C GLY A 214 -13.29 -4.16 -12.18
N PHE A 215 -14.06 -3.36 -11.46
CA PHE A 215 -14.89 -3.80 -10.32
C PHE A 215 -15.85 -4.93 -10.67
N ARG A 216 -15.99 -5.87 -9.74
CA ARG A 216 -16.93 -6.99 -9.83
C ARG A 216 -17.46 -7.31 -8.44
N SER A 217 -18.77 -7.17 -8.24
CA SER A 217 -19.40 -7.46 -6.96
C SER A 217 -19.28 -8.93 -6.55
N TYR A 218 -19.46 -9.19 -5.26
CA TYR A 218 -19.50 -10.54 -4.68
C TYR A 218 -20.49 -11.46 -5.42
N ASP A 219 -21.75 -11.03 -5.55
CA ASP A 219 -22.82 -11.79 -6.21
C ASP A 219 -22.48 -12.11 -7.67
N ARG A 220 -21.83 -11.18 -8.37
CA ARG A 220 -21.38 -11.40 -9.74
C ARG A 220 -20.29 -12.47 -9.80
N GLN A 221 -19.35 -12.42 -8.86
CA GLN A 221 -18.29 -13.43 -8.75
C GLN A 221 -18.87 -14.80 -8.37
N GLU A 222 -19.87 -14.87 -7.48
CA GLU A 222 -20.58 -16.10 -7.13
C GLU A 222 -21.21 -16.74 -8.37
N ALA A 223 -21.94 -15.95 -9.17
CA ALA A 223 -22.55 -16.43 -10.40
C ALA A 223 -21.53 -16.94 -11.43
N ILE A 224 -20.38 -16.26 -11.57
CA ILE A 224 -19.29 -16.70 -12.46
C ILE A 224 -18.70 -18.02 -11.96
N PHE A 225 -18.39 -18.12 -10.67
CA PHE A 225 -17.84 -19.34 -10.09
C PHE A 225 -18.80 -20.52 -10.26
N ALA A 226 -20.09 -20.34 -9.95
CA ALA A 226 -21.11 -21.37 -10.13
C ALA A 226 -21.21 -21.86 -11.58
N SER A 227 -21.17 -20.95 -12.56
CA SER A 227 -21.15 -21.30 -13.98
C SER A 227 -19.90 -22.11 -14.37
N ASN A 228 -18.74 -21.76 -13.82
CA ASN A 228 -17.49 -22.48 -14.07
C ASN A 228 -17.51 -23.88 -13.43
N VAL A 229 -18.06 -24.01 -12.22
CA VAL A 229 -18.26 -25.30 -11.53
C VAL A 229 -19.17 -26.22 -12.35
N GLU A 230 -20.26 -25.70 -12.91
CA GLU A 230 -21.17 -26.47 -13.77
C GLU A 230 -20.46 -26.99 -15.04
N ALA A 231 -19.61 -26.17 -15.65
CA ALA A 231 -18.94 -26.51 -16.89
C ALA A 231 -17.70 -27.41 -16.71
N HIS A 232 -16.95 -27.24 -15.62
CA HIS A 232 -15.60 -27.80 -15.46
C HIS A 232 -15.41 -28.64 -14.20
N GLY A 233 -16.37 -28.64 -13.27
CA GLY A 233 -16.25 -29.24 -11.95
C GLY A 233 -15.51 -28.31 -10.96
N GLU A 234 -15.85 -28.41 -9.67
CA GLU A 234 -15.40 -27.45 -8.65
C GLU A 234 -13.88 -27.41 -8.48
N GLU A 235 -13.22 -28.56 -8.39
CA GLU A 235 -11.77 -28.63 -8.21
C GLU A 235 -11.02 -27.92 -9.34
N HIS A 236 -11.47 -28.10 -10.59
CA HIS A 236 -10.84 -27.45 -11.74
C HIS A 236 -11.23 -25.97 -11.84
N ALA A 237 -12.50 -25.62 -11.61
CA ALA A 237 -12.96 -24.23 -11.60
C ALA A 237 -12.15 -23.38 -10.60
N ASN A 238 -11.85 -23.93 -9.43
CA ASN A 238 -11.09 -23.26 -8.39
C ASN A 238 -9.59 -23.04 -8.72
N THR A 239 -9.07 -23.59 -9.83
CA THR A 239 -7.69 -23.30 -10.26
C THR A 239 -7.58 -22.02 -11.08
N PHE A 240 -8.66 -21.56 -11.72
CA PHE A 240 -8.66 -20.40 -12.63
C PHE A 240 -9.77 -19.39 -12.34
N SER A 241 -10.69 -19.68 -11.43
CA SER A 241 -11.76 -18.78 -11.01
C SER A 241 -11.74 -18.66 -9.49
N ALA A 242 -11.67 -17.42 -9.00
CA ALA A 242 -11.84 -17.13 -7.57
C ALA A 242 -13.25 -17.50 -7.10
N ARG A 243 -13.40 -17.93 -5.84
CA ARG A 243 -14.70 -17.93 -5.16
C ARG A 243 -15.14 -16.48 -4.90
N ALA A 244 -16.42 -16.28 -4.59
CA ALA A 244 -16.89 -14.98 -4.16
C ALA A 244 -16.14 -14.54 -2.88
N GLY A 245 -15.78 -13.27 -2.77
CA GLY A 245 -14.90 -12.75 -1.72
C GLY A 245 -13.40 -12.93 -2.01
N GLU A 246 -12.98 -13.99 -2.71
CA GLU A 246 -11.56 -14.27 -3.02
C GLU A 246 -11.06 -13.59 -4.30
N SER A 247 -11.91 -12.79 -4.96
CA SER A 247 -11.59 -12.09 -6.19
C SER A 247 -11.14 -10.66 -5.90
N GLU A 248 -9.91 -10.32 -6.27
CA GLU A 248 -9.40 -8.96 -6.10
C GLU A 248 -10.24 -7.91 -6.85
N HIS A 249 -10.99 -8.28 -7.90
CA HIS A 249 -11.89 -7.37 -8.60
C HIS A 249 -12.96 -6.75 -7.68
N GLN A 250 -13.36 -7.44 -6.61
CA GLN A 250 -14.33 -6.89 -5.64
C GLN A 250 -13.74 -5.71 -4.85
N SER A 251 -12.40 -5.61 -4.74
CA SER A 251 -11.75 -4.45 -4.11
C SER A 251 -11.90 -3.15 -4.91
N GLY A 252 -12.20 -3.23 -6.21
CA GLY A 252 -12.15 -2.08 -7.13
C GLY A 252 -10.73 -1.53 -7.35
N LEU A 253 -9.67 -2.25 -6.92
CA LEU A 253 -8.27 -1.88 -7.11
C LEU A 253 -7.60 -2.60 -8.27
N VAL A 254 -8.36 -3.40 -9.02
CA VAL A 254 -7.86 -4.21 -10.13
C VAL A 254 -8.49 -3.77 -11.44
N MET A 255 -7.66 -3.63 -12.47
CA MET A 255 -8.12 -3.51 -13.85
C MET A 255 -7.42 -4.55 -14.73
N ASP A 256 -8.22 -5.40 -15.37
CA ASP A 256 -7.77 -6.18 -16.51
C ASP A 256 -7.62 -5.24 -17.72
N VAL A 257 -6.44 -5.26 -18.35
CA VAL A 257 -6.14 -4.46 -19.54
C VAL A 257 -5.76 -5.34 -20.72
N THR A 258 -5.94 -4.82 -21.93
CA THR A 258 -5.69 -5.56 -23.17
C THR A 258 -5.23 -4.60 -24.28
N SER A 259 -4.99 -5.13 -25.47
CA SER A 259 -4.69 -4.35 -26.65
C SER A 259 -5.36 -4.92 -27.90
N GLN A 260 -5.37 -4.14 -28.97
CA GLN A 260 -5.91 -4.58 -30.25
C GLN A 260 -5.09 -5.75 -30.85
N GLU A 261 -3.80 -5.88 -30.53
CA GLU A 261 -2.93 -6.95 -31.03
C GLU A 261 -3.42 -8.35 -30.62
N VAL A 262 -4.01 -8.47 -29.43
CA VAL A 262 -4.65 -9.69 -28.92
C VAL A 262 -6.17 -9.69 -29.08
N ASN A 263 -6.71 -8.92 -30.04
CA ASN A 263 -8.15 -8.80 -30.29
C ASN A 263 -8.99 -8.41 -29.05
N PHE A 264 -8.38 -7.67 -28.12
CA PHE A 264 -8.99 -7.31 -26.83
C PHE A 264 -9.27 -8.50 -25.88
N ASP A 265 -8.64 -9.65 -26.14
CA ASP A 265 -8.75 -10.82 -25.28
C ASP A 265 -7.85 -10.68 -24.03
N LEU A 266 -8.22 -11.37 -22.95
CA LEU A 266 -7.43 -11.50 -21.72
C LEU A 266 -6.71 -12.85 -21.74
N ILE A 267 -5.54 -12.87 -22.36
CA ILE A 267 -4.77 -14.09 -22.63
C ILE A 267 -3.29 -13.88 -22.32
N THR A 268 -2.58 -14.97 -22.03
CA THR A 268 -1.15 -14.92 -21.65
C THR A 268 -0.29 -14.29 -22.75
N ASP A 269 -0.64 -14.50 -24.03
CA ASP A 269 0.04 -13.90 -25.18
C ASP A 269 0.04 -12.35 -25.15
N PHE A 270 -0.83 -11.71 -24.37
CA PHE A 270 -0.78 -10.26 -24.14
C PHE A 270 0.57 -9.83 -23.55
N GLY A 271 1.19 -10.65 -22.70
CA GLY A 271 2.51 -10.37 -22.13
C GLY A 271 3.64 -10.32 -23.17
N ASP A 272 3.42 -10.89 -24.36
CA ASP A 272 4.38 -10.87 -25.47
C ASP A 272 4.22 -9.68 -26.40
N THR A 273 3.12 -8.93 -26.33
CA THR A 273 2.93 -7.70 -27.13
C THR A 273 3.82 -6.57 -26.62
N ASN A 274 3.91 -5.49 -27.41
CA ASN A 274 4.63 -4.31 -26.95
C ASN A 274 3.94 -3.67 -25.74
N GLU A 275 2.61 -3.67 -25.70
CA GLU A 275 1.83 -3.18 -24.55
C GLU A 275 2.07 -3.99 -23.28
N GLY A 276 2.00 -5.32 -23.34
CA GLY A 276 2.23 -6.17 -22.17
C GLY A 276 3.64 -6.05 -21.60
N LYS A 277 4.65 -5.98 -22.47
CA LYS A 277 6.05 -5.73 -22.07
C LYS A 277 6.22 -4.36 -21.42
N TRP A 278 5.61 -3.34 -22.02
CA TRP A 278 5.64 -1.99 -21.46
C TRP A 278 4.98 -1.94 -20.07
N LEU A 279 3.85 -2.61 -19.87
CA LEU A 279 3.20 -2.69 -18.56
C LEU A 279 4.11 -3.36 -17.52
N LYS A 280 4.74 -4.48 -17.87
CA LYS A 280 5.68 -5.16 -16.97
C LYS A 280 6.81 -4.23 -16.52
N ASP A 281 7.31 -3.39 -17.43
CA ASP A 281 8.44 -2.52 -17.15
C ASP A 281 8.05 -1.20 -16.47
N TYR A 282 6.83 -0.67 -16.69
CA TYR A 282 6.48 0.71 -16.30
C TYR A 282 5.20 0.86 -15.46
N ALA A 283 4.38 -0.17 -15.28
CA ALA A 283 3.13 -0.05 -14.51
C ALA A 283 3.37 0.44 -13.07
N HIS A 284 4.50 0.05 -12.48
CA HIS A 284 4.87 0.38 -11.12
C HIS A 284 5.07 1.88 -10.87
N GLU A 285 5.53 2.64 -11.87
CA GLU A 285 5.67 4.11 -11.79
C GLU A 285 4.32 4.83 -11.55
N TYR A 286 3.22 4.12 -11.84
CA TYR A 286 1.85 4.59 -11.67
C TYR A 286 1.14 3.90 -10.50
N GLY A 287 1.83 3.06 -9.73
CA GLY A 287 1.28 2.37 -8.56
C GLY A 287 0.57 1.05 -8.87
N PHE A 288 0.78 0.49 -10.05
CA PHE A 288 0.25 -0.82 -10.43
C PHE A 288 1.35 -1.88 -10.48
N ILE A 289 1.00 -3.08 -10.05
CA ILE A 289 1.82 -4.28 -10.26
C ILE A 289 1.10 -5.25 -11.21
N VAL A 290 1.87 -6.03 -11.96
CA VAL A 290 1.34 -7.25 -12.59
C VAL A 290 1.12 -8.26 -11.47
N ARG A 291 -0.14 -8.46 -11.07
CA ARG A 291 -0.48 -9.12 -9.80
C ARG A 291 -0.09 -10.59 -9.73
N TYR A 292 -0.17 -11.27 -10.88
CA TYR A 292 0.13 -12.68 -11.03
C TYR A 292 1.26 -12.85 -12.06
N PRO A 293 2.53 -12.69 -11.65
CA PRO A 293 3.67 -12.82 -12.54
C PRO A 293 4.02 -14.30 -12.82
N GLU A 294 4.70 -14.52 -13.94
CA GLU A 294 5.16 -15.86 -14.37
C GLU A 294 6.12 -16.48 -13.33
N GLY A 295 5.92 -17.75 -13.00
CA GLY A 295 6.80 -18.50 -12.10
C GLY A 295 6.53 -18.31 -10.61
N LYS A 296 5.48 -17.54 -10.24
CA LYS A 296 5.04 -17.32 -8.84
C LYS A 296 3.70 -18.00 -8.53
N GLU A 297 3.24 -18.93 -9.36
CA GLU A 297 1.94 -19.60 -9.23
C GLU A 297 1.84 -20.44 -7.94
N ASN A 298 2.98 -20.94 -7.46
CA ASN A 298 3.07 -21.65 -6.18
C ASN A 298 2.82 -20.73 -4.96
N ILE A 299 2.96 -19.41 -5.12
CA ILE A 299 2.71 -18.41 -4.09
C ILE A 299 1.28 -17.88 -4.26
N THR A 300 0.99 -17.26 -5.40
CA THR A 300 -0.30 -16.58 -5.66
C THR A 300 -1.48 -17.53 -5.82
N LYS A 301 -1.21 -18.78 -6.21
CA LYS A 301 -2.21 -19.81 -6.60
C LYS A 301 -3.01 -19.48 -7.86
N TYR A 302 -2.56 -18.49 -8.62
CA TYR A 302 -3.07 -18.12 -9.94
C TYR A 302 -1.99 -18.34 -10.99
N GLN A 303 -2.42 -18.65 -12.21
CA GLN A 303 -1.53 -18.73 -13.36
C GLN A 303 -0.96 -17.35 -13.73
N TYR A 304 0.01 -17.29 -14.64
CA TYR A 304 0.50 -16.02 -15.17
C TYR A 304 -0.61 -15.23 -15.89
N GLU A 305 -0.88 -14.01 -15.42
CA GLU A 305 -1.90 -13.10 -15.97
C GLU A 305 -1.29 -11.71 -16.27
N PRO A 306 -0.62 -11.52 -17.41
CA PRO A 306 -0.01 -10.23 -17.76
C PRO A 306 -0.97 -9.05 -17.88
N TRP A 307 -2.27 -9.34 -18.04
CA TRP A 307 -3.32 -8.35 -18.18
C TRP A 307 -3.83 -7.82 -16.83
N HIS A 308 -3.59 -8.52 -15.72
CA HIS A 308 -4.23 -8.26 -14.44
C HIS A 308 -3.41 -7.28 -13.60
N LEU A 309 -3.77 -6.00 -13.67
CA LEU A 309 -3.08 -4.94 -12.94
C LEU A 309 -3.74 -4.67 -11.59
N ARG A 310 -2.98 -4.79 -10.50
CA ARG A 310 -3.42 -4.46 -9.14
C ARG A 310 -2.78 -3.15 -8.68
N TYR A 311 -3.61 -2.19 -8.29
CA TYR A 311 -3.18 -0.95 -7.67
C TYR A 311 -2.75 -1.19 -6.21
N VAL A 312 -1.55 -0.73 -5.86
CA VAL A 312 -0.96 -0.84 -4.52
C VAL A 312 -0.32 0.48 -4.05
N GLY A 313 -0.46 1.56 -4.83
CA GLY A 313 0.25 2.82 -4.62
C GLY A 313 1.70 2.79 -5.15
N LYS A 314 2.24 3.96 -5.49
CA LYS A 314 3.53 4.08 -6.21
C LYS A 314 4.71 3.48 -5.47
N LYS A 315 4.88 3.86 -4.20
CA LYS A 315 6.00 3.41 -3.36
C LYS A 315 6.05 1.87 -3.28
N VAL A 316 4.91 1.25 -3.00
CA VAL A 316 4.82 -0.21 -2.87
C VAL A 316 5.02 -0.89 -4.21
N ALA A 317 4.43 -0.37 -5.29
CA ALA A 317 4.62 -0.94 -6.61
C ALA A 317 6.11 -0.89 -7.02
N GLU A 318 6.80 0.23 -6.77
CA GLU A 318 8.24 0.37 -6.97
C GLU A 318 9.04 -0.66 -6.15
N GLU A 319 8.73 -0.84 -4.87
CA GLU A 319 9.40 -1.82 -4.00
C GLU A 319 9.16 -3.27 -4.45
N ILE A 320 7.91 -3.62 -4.80
CA ILE A 320 7.54 -4.94 -5.30
C ILE A 320 8.27 -5.24 -6.60
N THR A 321 8.23 -4.31 -7.57
CA THR A 321 8.88 -4.51 -8.87
C THR A 321 10.41 -4.54 -8.77
N ALA A 322 11.02 -3.67 -7.95
CA ALA A 322 12.47 -3.65 -7.78
C ALA A 322 13.04 -4.94 -7.15
N ASN A 323 12.23 -5.64 -6.34
CA ASN A 323 12.63 -6.84 -5.63
C ASN A 323 12.04 -8.15 -6.22
N ASP A 324 11.32 -8.08 -7.35
CA ASP A 324 10.67 -9.22 -8.00
C ASP A 324 9.75 -10.02 -7.04
N LEU A 325 8.92 -9.28 -6.30
CA LEU A 325 8.01 -9.83 -5.29
C LEU A 325 6.58 -9.98 -5.84
N THR A 326 5.78 -10.82 -5.20
CA THR A 326 4.31 -10.74 -5.24
C THR A 326 3.79 -9.89 -4.08
N LEU A 327 2.50 -9.56 -4.09
CA LEU A 327 1.87 -8.88 -2.95
C LEU A 327 1.92 -9.75 -1.68
N GLU A 328 1.78 -11.07 -1.80
CA GLU A 328 1.95 -12.01 -0.69
C GLU A 328 3.35 -11.92 -0.09
N GLU A 329 4.40 -11.98 -0.93
CA GLU A 329 5.78 -11.90 -0.46
C GLU A 329 6.09 -10.53 0.18
N TYR A 330 5.55 -9.45 -0.38
CA TYR A 330 5.69 -8.10 0.18
C TYR A 330 5.08 -7.99 1.58
N LEU A 331 3.88 -8.55 1.78
CA LEU A 331 3.17 -8.52 3.05
C LEU A 331 3.62 -9.60 4.04
N GLY A 332 4.56 -10.48 3.63
CA GLY A 332 5.01 -11.60 4.46
C GLY A 332 3.96 -12.71 4.66
N ALA A 333 2.93 -12.76 3.82
CA ALA A 333 1.91 -13.80 3.83
C ALA A 333 2.48 -15.13 3.30
N LYS A 334 2.07 -16.26 3.88
CA LYS A 334 2.64 -17.59 3.61
C LYS A 334 1.77 -18.49 2.74
#